data_AF-A0AAV2F7U8-F1
#
_entry.id   AF-A0AAV2F7U8-F1
#
_cell.length_a   1.000
_cell.length_b   1.000
_cell.length_c   1.000
_cell.angle_alpha   90.00
_cell.angle_beta   90.00
_cell.angle_gamma   90.00
#
_symmetry.space_group_name_H-M   'P 1'
#
loop_
_entity.id
_entity.type
_entity.pdbx_description
1 polymer ?
#
loop_
_entity_poly.entity_id
_entity_poly.type
_entity_poly.pdbx_seq_one_letter_code
_entity_poly.pdbx_strand_id
1 'polypeptide(L)'
;MSSAHSSWQYREHKDFLALDDNQRGVYVPEGVDAEDWAQAVQYWISDDFKEMSKRNKQNREKVEGKNTCGSRTYGEVADNTRDPLTGNKKSHDEIYYALHTKKNKQGDILWPDPRSKAIYLKRKELVDAGSKLTCKEMVRVASGKPPPSRRGAKNKLILRAEIEAEVQQQYNVKLAEEKKKFEDRIARLQAKYEEEAREMHHE
;
A
#
# COMPACT_ATOMS: atom_id res chain seq x y z
N MET A 1 27.24 -5.15 -7.69
CA MET A 1 27.49 -5.79 -8.99
C MET A 1 26.17 -6.28 -9.58
N SER A 2 25.53 -5.50 -10.46
CA SER A 2 24.46 -5.98 -11.36
C SER A 2 24.20 -4.91 -12.42
N SER A 3 25.11 -4.80 -13.40
CA SER A 3 24.92 -3.90 -14.55
C SER A 3 25.05 -4.59 -15.91
N ALA A 4 25.45 -5.87 -15.95
CA ALA A 4 25.60 -6.59 -17.21
C ALA A 4 24.23 -7.03 -17.77
N HIS A 5 23.38 -7.65 -16.95
CA HIS A 5 22.11 -8.21 -17.42
C HIS A 5 21.06 -7.13 -17.76
N SER A 6 21.01 -6.03 -17.00
CA SER A 6 20.17 -4.87 -17.34
C SER A 6 20.66 -4.11 -18.58
N SER A 7 21.93 -4.30 -18.99
CA SER A 7 22.46 -3.64 -20.18
C SER A 7 22.10 -4.38 -21.46
N TRP A 8 22.18 -5.72 -21.47
CA TRP A 8 21.84 -6.50 -22.67
C TRP A 8 20.35 -6.43 -22.99
N GLN A 9 19.47 -6.71 -22.02
CA GLN A 9 18.02 -6.61 -22.22
C GLN A 9 17.56 -5.20 -22.64
N TYR A 10 18.24 -4.16 -22.14
CA TYR A 10 17.96 -2.78 -22.52
C TYR A 10 18.46 -2.45 -23.93
N ARG A 11 19.57 -3.04 -24.37
CA ARG A 11 20.04 -2.93 -25.76
C ARG A 11 19.08 -3.65 -26.71
N GLU A 12 18.73 -4.91 -26.43
CA GLU A 12 17.76 -5.66 -27.23
C GLU A 12 16.41 -4.93 -27.32
N HIS A 13 15.94 -4.35 -26.20
CA HIS A 13 14.74 -3.52 -26.22
C HIS A 13 14.86 -2.29 -27.13
N LYS A 14 16.01 -1.62 -27.14
CA LYS A 14 16.26 -0.48 -28.04
C LYS A 14 16.30 -0.92 -29.49
N ASP A 15 16.98 -2.02 -29.78
CA ASP A 15 17.11 -2.56 -31.12
C ASP A 15 15.73 -2.98 -31.64
N PHE A 16 14.93 -3.66 -30.82
CA PHE A 16 13.53 -3.98 -31.10
C PHE A 16 12.67 -2.76 -31.41
N LEU A 17 12.83 -1.66 -30.66
CA LEU A 17 12.08 -0.41 -30.89
C LEU A 17 12.52 0.33 -32.15
N ALA A 18 13.76 0.14 -32.62
CA ALA A 18 14.27 0.77 -33.83
C ALA A 18 13.74 0.10 -35.12
N LEU A 19 13.30 -1.16 -35.02
CA LEU A 19 12.76 -1.93 -36.14
C LEU A 19 11.27 -1.68 -36.32
N ASP A 20 10.82 -1.70 -37.58
CA ASP A 20 9.39 -1.71 -37.92
C ASP A 20 8.75 -3.09 -37.68
N ASP A 21 7.40 -3.16 -37.71
CA ASP A 21 6.65 -4.39 -37.43
C ASP A 21 7.02 -5.54 -38.40
N ASN A 22 7.46 -5.25 -39.64
CA ASN A 22 7.89 -6.26 -40.62
C ASN A 22 9.34 -6.72 -40.40
N GLN A 23 10.21 -5.81 -39.97
CA GLN A 23 11.62 -6.06 -39.69
C GLN A 23 11.83 -6.86 -38.40
N ARG A 24 10.95 -6.70 -37.41
CA ARG A 24 11.03 -7.40 -36.13
C ARG A 24 10.95 -8.92 -36.26
N GLY A 25 10.20 -9.44 -37.22
CA GLY A 25 10.09 -10.89 -37.44
C GLY A 25 11.36 -11.50 -38.07
N VAL A 26 12.16 -10.69 -38.75
CA VAL A 26 13.36 -11.13 -39.48
C VAL A 26 14.62 -11.01 -38.61
N TYR A 27 14.68 -10.00 -37.75
CA TYR A 27 15.83 -9.78 -36.87
C TYR A 27 15.67 -10.57 -35.56
N VAL A 28 16.14 -11.83 -35.58
CA VAL A 28 16.18 -12.69 -34.39
C VAL A 28 17.46 -12.39 -33.58
N PRO A 29 17.35 -12.05 -32.27
CA PRO A 29 18.52 -11.85 -31.43
C PRO A 29 19.40 -13.10 -31.30
N GLU A 30 20.72 -12.90 -31.14
CA GLU A 30 21.68 -13.99 -30.99
C GLU A 30 21.34 -14.85 -29.75
N GLY A 31 21.23 -16.16 -29.95
CA GLY A 31 20.90 -17.12 -28.89
C GLY A 31 19.40 -17.26 -28.56
N VAL A 32 18.52 -16.63 -29.34
CA VAL A 32 17.06 -16.83 -29.24
C VAL A 32 16.60 -17.77 -30.36
N ASP A 33 15.70 -18.70 -30.03
CA ASP A 33 15.10 -19.58 -31.04
C ASP A 33 14.20 -18.80 -32.01
N ALA A 34 14.31 -19.11 -33.29
CA ALA A 34 13.62 -18.36 -34.34
C ALA A 34 12.10 -18.57 -34.33
N GLU A 35 11.63 -19.76 -33.97
CA GLU A 35 10.20 -20.06 -33.90
C GLU A 35 9.57 -19.37 -32.68
N ASP A 36 10.22 -19.45 -31.52
CA ASP A 36 9.80 -18.74 -30.30
C ASP A 36 9.78 -17.21 -30.52
N TRP A 37 10.79 -16.68 -31.21
CA TRP A 37 10.85 -15.26 -31.55
C TRP A 37 9.70 -14.83 -32.47
N ALA A 38 9.43 -15.60 -33.53
CA ALA A 38 8.34 -15.30 -34.45
C ALA A 38 6.98 -15.28 -33.73
N GLN A 39 6.74 -16.23 -32.82
CA GLN A 39 5.52 -16.26 -32.00
C GLN A 39 5.43 -15.05 -31.07
N ALA A 40 6.54 -14.66 -30.41
CA ALA A 40 6.57 -13.50 -29.54
C ALA A 40 6.30 -12.19 -30.30
N VAL A 41 6.90 -12.03 -31.48
CA VAL A 41 6.69 -10.86 -32.35
C VAL A 41 5.25 -10.77 -32.82
N GLN A 42 4.65 -11.88 -33.26
CA GLN A 42 3.23 -11.93 -33.62
C GLN A 42 2.33 -11.53 -32.45
N TYR A 43 2.62 -12.01 -31.25
CA TYR A 43 1.90 -11.63 -30.05
C TYR A 43 2.04 -10.12 -29.75
N TRP A 44 3.24 -9.55 -29.83
CA TRP A 44 3.45 -8.12 -29.53
C TRP A 44 2.88 -7.16 -30.58
N ILE A 45 2.76 -7.59 -31.84
CA ILE A 45 2.17 -6.80 -32.92
C ILE A 45 0.65 -6.86 -32.90
N SER A 46 0.06 -7.89 -32.26
CA SER A 46 -1.40 -8.05 -32.13
C SER A 46 -2.08 -6.81 -31.53
N ASP A 47 -3.29 -6.53 -31.99
CA ASP A 47 -4.08 -5.40 -31.52
C ASP A 47 -4.41 -5.51 -30.03
N ASP A 48 -4.72 -6.72 -29.56
CA ASP A 48 -4.97 -7.02 -28.15
C ASP A 48 -3.79 -6.62 -27.26
N PHE A 49 -2.56 -6.99 -27.67
CA PHE A 49 -1.36 -6.63 -26.92
C PHE A 49 -1.11 -5.12 -26.98
N LYS A 50 -1.27 -4.48 -28.14
CA LYS A 50 -1.11 -3.03 -28.30
C LYS A 50 -2.07 -2.26 -27.41
N GLU A 51 -3.35 -2.67 -27.33
CA GLU A 51 -4.34 -2.07 -26.45
C GLU A 51 -3.97 -2.26 -24.98
N MET A 52 -3.64 -3.50 -24.58
CA MET A 52 -3.21 -3.80 -23.21
C MET A 52 -1.98 -2.98 -22.82
N SER A 53 -0.98 -2.88 -23.70
CA SER A 53 0.24 -2.11 -23.50
C SER A 53 -0.06 -0.61 -23.34
N LYS A 54 -0.92 -0.05 -24.21
CA LYS A 54 -1.38 1.35 -24.11
C LYS A 54 -2.06 1.62 -22.78
N ARG A 55 -2.99 0.77 -22.36
CA ARG A 55 -3.67 0.87 -21.06
C ARG A 55 -2.69 0.78 -19.89
N ASN A 56 -1.74 -0.16 -19.95
CA ASN A 56 -0.72 -0.32 -18.92
C ASN A 56 0.19 0.90 -18.81
N LYS A 57 0.59 1.50 -19.95
CA LYS A 57 1.37 2.74 -19.99
C LYS A 57 0.62 3.91 -19.36
N GLN A 58 -0.65 4.11 -19.75
CA GLN A 58 -1.50 5.14 -19.15
C GLN A 58 -1.71 4.93 -17.64
N ASN A 59 -1.89 3.68 -17.21
CA ASN A 59 -2.00 3.36 -15.79
C ASN A 59 -0.69 3.64 -15.04
N ARG A 60 0.46 3.35 -15.67
CA ARG A 60 1.79 3.63 -15.10
C ARG A 60 2.06 5.13 -14.98
N GLU A 61 1.58 5.94 -15.93
CA GLU A 61 1.67 7.40 -15.88
C GLU A 61 0.89 7.98 -14.68
N LYS A 62 -0.24 7.36 -14.33
CA LYS A 62 -1.06 7.73 -13.14
C LYS A 62 -0.44 7.29 -11.80
N VAL A 63 0.66 6.51 -11.82
CA VAL A 63 1.33 6.08 -10.58
C VAL A 63 2.09 7.25 -9.98
N GLU A 64 1.59 7.70 -8.84
CA GLU A 64 2.21 8.68 -7.96
C GLU A 64 3.05 7.98 -6.88
N GLY A 65 4.02 8.68 -6.29
CA GLY A 65 4.84 8.10 -5.22
C GLY A 65 5.81 7.07 -5.79
N LYS A 66 6.54 7.42 -6.85
CA LYS A 66 7.40 6.45 -7.56
C LYS A 66 8.54 6.00 -6.64
N ASN A 67 8.69 4.68 -6.50
CA ASN A 67 9.86 4.12 -5.82
C ASN A 67 11.09 4.29 -6.73
N THR A 68 12.19 4.77 -6.16
CA THR A 68 13.47 4.98 -6.85
C THR A 68 14.42 3.79 -6.72
N CYS A 69 14.14 2.85 -5.82
CA CYS A 69 14.97 1.70 -5.50
C CYS A 69 14.83 0.51 -6.48
N GLY A 70 14.09 0.67 -7.58
CA GLY A 70 13.94 -0.37 -8.60
C GLY A 70 13.17 -1.60 -8.11
N SER A 71 13.77 -2.78 -8.24
CA SER A 71 13.21 -4.08 -7.82
C SER A 71 13.25 -4.31 -6.31
N ARG A 72 13.97 -3.47 -5.55
CA ARG A 72 14.10 -3.65 -4.10
C ARG A 72 12.78 -3.39 -3.40
N THR A 73 12.41 -4.31 -2.53
CA THR A 73 11.15 -4.23 -1.77
C THR A 73 11.28 -3.30 -0.57
N TYR A 74 10.13 -2.89 0.00
CA TYR A 74 10.12 -2.14 1.26
C TYR A 74 10.83 -2.90 2.39
N GLY A 75 10.60 -4.21 2.49
CA GLY A 75 11.20 -5.06 3.52
C GLY A 75 12.71 -5.11 3.37
N GLU A 76 13.19 -5.33 2.15
CA GLU A 76 14.62 -5.36 1.86
C GLU A 76 15.31 -4.02 2.20
N VAL A 77 14.71 -2.88 1.83
CA VAL A 77 15.27 -1.57 2.19
C VAL A 77 15.18 -1.33 3.70
N ALA A 78 14.09 -1.70 4.36
CA ALA A 78 13.95 -1.59 5.81
C ALA A 78 15.01 -2.42 6.55
N ASP A 79 15.28 -3.64 6.08
CA ASP A 79 16.27 -4.52 6.70
C ASP A 79 17.70 -4.05 6.42
N ASN A 80 18.01 -3.61 5.20
CA ASN A 80 19.33 -3.06 4.85
C ASN A 80 19.63 -1.72 5.52
N THR A 81 18.61 -1.00 6.00
CA THR A 81 18.77 0.28 6.69
C THR A 81 18.72 0.15 8.20
N ARG A 82 18.61 -1.06 8.75
CA ARG A 82 18.65 -1.29 10.20
C ARG A 82 19.94 -0.76 10.80
N ASP A 83 19.84 -0.32 12.06
CA ASP A 83 21.00 0.07 12.84
C ASP A 83 21.91 -1.17 13.04
N PRO A 84 23.20 -1.11 12.65
CA PRO A 84 24.12 -2.24 12.77
C PRO A 84 24.45 -2.61 14.22
N LEU A 85 24.31 -1.67 15.17
CA LEU A 85 24.59 -1.90 16.59
C LEU A 85 23.37 -2.45 17.31
N THR A 86 22.18 -1.88 17.06
CA THR A 86 20.96 -2.24 17.80
C THR A 86 20.06 -3.23 17.05
N GLY A 87 20.25 -3.41 15.75
CA GLY A 87 19.40 -4.24 14.88
C GLY A 87 18.00 -3.68 14.65
N ASN A 88 17.70 -2.51 15.22
CA ASN A 88 16.40 -1.88 15.16
C ASN A 88 16.14 -1.29 13.76
N LYS A 89 14.88 -1.36 13.34
CA LYS A 89 14.43 -0.73 12.11
C LYS A 89 14.44 0.79 12.29
N LYS A 90 14.84 1.48 11.22
CA LYS A 90 14.69 2.94 11.12
C LYS A 90 13.24 3.37 11.19
N SER A 91 13.03 4.65 11.46
CA SER A 91 11.69 5.22 11.49
C SER A 91 11.02 5.13 10.11
N HIS A 92 9.70 5.21 10.09
CA HIS A 92 8.94 5.05 8.85
C HIS A 92 9.20 6.16 7.83
N ASP A 93 9.47 7.39 8.27
CA ASP A 93 9.82 8.51 7.40
C ASP A 93 11.21 8.31 6.79
N GLU A 94 12.18 7.79 7.55
CA GLU A 94 13.52 7.47 7.05
C GLU A 94 13.51 6.36 6.00
N ILE A 95 12.76 5.27 6.25
CA ILE A 95 12.62 4.18 5.26
C ILE A 95 11.90 4.71 4.01
N TYR A 96 10.87 5.54 4.18
CA TYR A 96 10.17 6.16 3.05
C TYR A 96 11.10 7.06 2.23
N TYR A 97 11.90 7.88 2.91
CA TYR A 97 12.92 8.73 2.31
C TYR A 97 13.92 7.91 1.49
N ALA A 98 14.44 6.81 2.05
CA ALA A 98 15.36 5.93 1.34
C ALA A 98 14.74 5.29 0.07
N LEU A 99 13.44 4.96 0.10
CA LEU A 99 12.75 4.39 -1.05
C LEU A 99 12.44 5.42 -2.15
N HIS A 100 12.16 6.66 -1.78
CA HIS A 100 11.64 7.68 -2.69
C HIS A 100 12.64 8.78 -3.01
N THR A 101 13.93 8.59 -2.70
CA THR A 101 14.99 9.51 -3.08
C THR A 101 16.15 8.81 -3.75
N LYS A 102 16.78 9.51 -4.68
CA LYS A 102 18.01 9.07 -5.33
C LYS A 102 19.07 10.16 -5.19
N LYS A 103 20.32 9.76 -4.99
CA LYS A 103 21.45 10.71 -5.07
C LYS A 103 21.88 10.88 -6.53
N ASN A 104 22.07 12.12 -6.97
CA ASN A 104 22.71 12.40 -8.27
C ASN A 104 24.23 12.13 -8.19
N LYS A 105 24.95 12.33 -9.30
CA LYS A 105 26.41 12.13 -9.34
C LYS A 105 27.16 13.12 -8.42
N GLN A 106 26.54 14.26 -8.11
CA GLN A 106 27.04 15.32 -7.25
C GLN A 106 26.69 15.11 -5.76
N GLY A 107 25.87 14.11 -5.43
CA GLY A 107 25.42 13.81 -4.07
C GLY A 107 24.08 14.44 -3.67
N ASP A 108 23.48 15.30 -4.50
CA ASP A 108 22.20 15.94 -4.21
C ASP A 108 21.04 14.95 -4.24
N ILE A 109 20.06 15.22 -3.39
CA ILE A 109 18.87 14.40 -3.20
C ILE A 109 17.84 14.78 -4.25
N LEU A 110 17.54 13.84 -5.14
CA LEU A 110 16.50 13.96 -6.14
C LEU A 110 15.25 13.21 -5.70
N TRP A 111 14.14 13.94 -5.69
CA TRP A 111 12.81 13.37 -5.55
C TRP A 111 12.23 13.02 -6.93
N PRO A 112 11.58 11.87 -7.10
CA PRO A 112 11.04 11.43 -8.38
C PRO A 112 9.82 12.25 -8.81
N ASP A 113 9.08 12.80 -7.85
CA ASP A 113 7.94 13.67 -8.08
C ASP A 113 7.68 14.58 -6.86
N PRO A 114 7.06 15.76 -7.04
CA PRO A 114 6.77 16.69 -5.93
C PRO A 114 5.87 16.09 -4.85
N ARG A 115 4.98 15.17 -5.21
CA ARG A 115 4.04 14.54 -4.27
C ARG A 115 4.76 13.57 -3.33
N SER A 116 5.76 12.84 -3.79
CA SER A 116 6.63 12.01 -2.95
C SER A 116 7.28 12.85 -1.85
N LYS A 117 7.77 14.05 -2.19
CA LYS A 117 8.33 15.00 -1.21
C LYS A 117 7.27 15.47 -0.21
N ALA A 118 6.07 15.83 -0.67
CA ALA A 118 4.97 16.25 0.21
C ALA A 118 4.53 15.14 1.19
N ILE A 119 4.43 13.89 0.71
CA ILE A 119 4.12 12.73 1.56
C ILE A 119 5.20 12.52 2.61
N TYR A 120 6.48 12.67 2.25
CA TYR A 120 7.58 12.59 3.20
C TYR A 120 7.48 13.65 4.29
N LEU A 121 7.28 14.92 3.92
CA LEU A 121 7.17 16.02 4.89
C LEU A 121 6.05 15.76 5.90
N LYS A 122 4.88 15.33 5.43
CA LYS A 122 3.76 15.00 6.31
C LYS A 122 4.03 13.78 7.21
N ARG A 123 4.78 12.78 6.73
CA ARG A 123 5.22 11.66 7.58
C ARG A 123 6.20 12.13 8.65
N LYS A 124 7.15 12.97 8.27
CA LYS A 124 8.15 13.53 9.17
C LYS A 124 7.47 14.34 10.27
N GLU A 125 6.53 15.21 9.93
CA GLU A 125 5.71 15.96 10.91
C GLU A 125 5.00 15.04 11.91
N LEU A 126 4.41 13.93 11.45
CA LEU A 126 3.75 12.97 12.33
C LEU A 126 4.73 12.27 13.28
N VAL A 127 5.92 11.91 12.78
CA VAL A 127 6.97 11.27 13.58
C VAL A 127 7.54 12.25 14.60
N ASP A 128 7.86 13.47 14.17
CA ASP A 128 8.40 14.55 15.02
C ASP A 128 7.37 14.95 16.10
N ALA A 129 6.06 14.86 15.82
CA ALA A 129 4.98 15.05 16.79
C ALA A 129 4.77 13.86 17.75
N GLY A 130 5.60 12.80 17.68
CA GLY A 130 5.53 11.64 18.56
C GLY A 130 4.31 10.74 18.29
N SER A 131 3.78 10.75 17.06
CA SER A 131 2.60 9.97 16.71
C SER A 131 2.85 8.46 16.86
N LYS A 132 1.95 7.76 17.56
CA LYS A 132 1.97 6.30 17.74
C LYS A 132 1.32 5.53 16.58
N LEU A 133 1.05 6.22 15.45
CA LEU A 133 0.43 5.61 14.28
C LEU A 133 1.30 4.49 13.72
N THR A 134 0.66 3.40 13.32
CA THR A 134 1.34 2.33 12.59
C THR A 134 1.76 2.78 11.19
N CYS A 135 2.70 2.07 10.57
CA CYS A 135 3.13 2.32 9.18
C CYS A 135 1.97 2.53 8.21
N LYS A 136 0.95 1.66 8.30
CA LYS A 136 -0.20 1.64 7.38
C LYS A 136 -1.08 2.87 7.58
N GLU A 137 -1.20 3.34 8.81
CA GLU A 137 -1.97 4.53 9.15
C GLU A 137 -1.24 5.81 8.75
N MET A 138 0.08 5.88 8.98
CA MET A 138 0.90 6.99 8.47
C MET A 138 0.84 7.08 6.94
N VAL A 139 0.87 5.95 6.23
CA VAL A 139 0.67 5.94 4.77
C VAL A 139 -0.69 6.57 4.42
N ARG A 140 -1.76 6.19 5.12
CA ARG A 140 -3.10 6.71 4.86
C ARG A 140 -3.19 8.22 5.12
N VAL A 141 -2.71 8.69 6.25
CA VAL A 141 -2.77 10.11 6.65
C VAL A 141 -1.90 10.98 5.74
N ALA A 142 -0.69 10.50 5.40
CA ALA A 142 0.25 11.27 4.59
C ALA A 142 -0.10 11.27 3.09
N SER A 143 -0.55 10.14 2.54
CA SER A 143 -0.87 10.04 1.10
C SER A 143 -2.31 10.40 0.74
N GLY A 144 -3.21 10.45 1.75
CA GLY A 144 -4.65 10.58 1.57
C GLY A 144 -5.31 9.36 0.92
N LYS A 145 -4.54 8.30 0.64
CA LYS A 145 -5.00 7.10 -0.07
C LYS A 145 -4.84 5.86 0.82
N PRO A 146 -5.74 4.88 0.73
CA PRO A 146 -5.56 3.62 1.43
C PRO A 146 -4.32 2.87 0.89
N PRO A 147 -3.64 2.07 1.73
CA PRO A 147 -2.48 1.29 1.30
C PRO A 147 -2.84 0.31 0.17
N PRO A 148 -1.88 -0.01 -0.72
CA PRO A 148 -2.11 -0.84 -1.91
C PRO A 148 -2.72 -2.22 -1.65
N SER A 149 -2.56 -2.80 -0.46
CA SER A 149 -3.24 -4.06 -0.09
C SER A 149 -4.77 -3.97 -0.16
N ARG A 150 -5.35 -2.76 -0.15
CA ARG A 150 -6.80 -2.52 -0.34
C ARG A 150 -7.19 -2.17 -1.78
N ARG A 151 -6.25 -2.19 -2.73
CA ARG A 151 -6.49 -1.87 -4.15
C ARG A 151 -6.83 -3.10 -5.02
N GLY A 152 -6.91 -4.30 -4.44
CA GLY A 152 -7.46 -5.49 -5.10
C GLY A 152 -8.98 -5.38 -5.24
N ALA A 153 -9.48 -5.23 -6.47
CA ALA A 153 -10.87 -4.88 -6.78
C ALA A 153 -11.92 -5.97 -6.42
N LYS A 154 -11.53 -7.18 -6.01
CA LYS A 154 -12.47 -8.28 -5.75
C LYS A 154 -12.98 -8.37 -4.30
N ASN A 155 -12.33 -7.73 -3.32
CA ASN A 155 -12.70 -7.86 -1.90
C ASN A 155 -13.40 -6.63 -1.29
N LYS A 156 -13.72 -5.58 -2.07
CA LYS A 156 -14.27 -4.34 -1.48
C LYS A 156 -15.68 -4.48 -0.91
N LEU A 157 -16.52 -5.36 -1.47
CA LEU A 157 -17.88 -5.60 -0.97
C LEU A 157 -17.87 -6.51 0.26
N ILE A 158 -17.09 -7.59 0.21
CA ILE A 158 -16.94 -8.55 1.32
C ILE A 158 -16.33 -7.86 2.54
N LEU A 159 -15.23 -7.11 2.35
CA LEU A 159 -14.56 -6.41 3.44
C LEU A 159 -15.42 -5.27 4.03
N ARG A 160 -16.28 -4.64 3.22
CA ARG A 160 -17.18 -3.60 3.72
C ARG A 160 -18.30 -4.20 4.56
N ALA A 161 -18.89 -5.31 4.11
CA ALA A 161 -19.91 -6.04 4.87
C ALA A 161 -19.36 -6.61 6.18
N GLU A 162 -18.12 -7.14 6.18
CA GLU A 162 -17.44 -7.61 7.39
C GLU A 162 -17.19 -6.48 8.39
N ILE A 163 -16.68 -5.33 7.92
CA ILE A 163 -16.48 -4.15 8.78
C ILE A 163 -17.81 -3.62 9.33
N GLU A 164 -18.86 -3.54 8.50
CA GLU A 164 -20.19 -3.10 8.93
C GLU A 164 -20.80 -4.07 9.95
N ALA A 165 -20.62 -5.38 9.77
CA ALA A 165 -21.06 -6.40 10.72
C ALA A 165 -20.30 -6.32 12.04
N GLU A 166 -18.98 -6.13 12.02
CA GLU A 166 -18.16 -6.02 13.22
C GLU A 166 -18.51 -4.75 14.02
N VAL A 167 -18.69 -3.62 13.34
CA VAL A 167 -19.14 -2.36 13.98
C VAL A 167 -20.54 -2.53 14.58
N GLN A 168 -21.46 -3.18 13.87
CA GLN A 168 -22.81 -3.44 14.37
C GLN A 168 -22.81 -4.37 15.59
N GLN A 169 -21.96 -5.41 15.58
CA GLN A 169 -21.79 -6.31 16.70
C GLN A 169 -21.26 -5.57 17.94
N GLN A 170 -20.24 -4.73 17.78
CA GLN A 170 -19.72 -3.91 18.89
C GLN A 170 -20.78 -2.96 19.46
N TYR A 171 -21.57 -2.33 18.59
CA TYR A 171 -22.68 -1.49 19.01
C TYR A 171 -23.73 -2.26 19.80
N ASN A 172 -24.12 -3.45 19.32
CA ASN A 172 -25.11 -4.30 19.98
C ASN A 172 -24.62 -4.78 21.35
N VAL A 173 -23.33 -5.13 21.49
CA VAL A 173 -22.74 -5.52 22.77
C VAL A 173 -22.80 -4.36 23.77
N LYS A 174 -22.38 -3.16 23.36
CA LYS A 174 -22.47 -1.97 24.23
C LYS A 174 -23.91 -1.66 24.64
N LEU A 175 -24.85 -1.75 23.69
CA LEU A 175 -26.26 -1.52 23.95
C LEU A 175 -26.83 -2.54 24.96
N ALA A 176 -26.40 -3.81 24.87
CA ALA A 176 -26.80 -4.85 25.80
C ALA A 176 -26.24 -4.61 27.22
N GLU A 177 -24.97 -4.19 27.33
CA GLU A 177 -24.36 -3.82 28.62
C GLU A 177 -25.06 -2.63 29.26
N GLU A 178 -25.42 -1.61 28.48
CA GLU A 178 -26.17 -0.45 28.98
C GLU A 178 -27.58 -0.83 29.42
N LYS A 179 -28.30 -1.63 28.62
CA LYS A 179 -29.63 -2.16 28.99
C LYS A 179 -29.58 -2.90 30.32
N LYS A 180 -28.60 -3.79 30.49
CA LYS A 180 -28.42 -4.53 31.75
C LYS A 180 -28.20 -3.60 32.94
N LYS A 181 -27.37 -2.55 32.78
CA LYS A 181 -27.17 -1.55 33.84
C LYS A 181 -28.46 -0.81 34.22
N PHE A 182 -29.31 -0.51 33.24
CA PHE A 182 -30.61 0.12 33.51
C PHE A 182 -31.57 -0.84 34.18
N GLU A 183 -31.63 -2.10 33.77
CA GLU A 183 -32.44 -3.15 34.39
C GLU A 183 -32.03 -3.37 35.85
N ASP A 184 -30.74 -3.53 36.12
CA ASP A 184 -30.20 -3.66 37.48
C ASP A 184 -30.54 -2.44 38.35
N ARG A 185 -30.52 -1.23 37.76
CA ARG A 185 -30.90 -0.01 38.46
C ARG A 185 -32.40 0.04 38.77
N ILE A 186 -33.25 -0.37 37.84
CA ILE A 186 -34.70 -0.44 38.03
C ILE A 186 -35.03 -1.46 39.13
N ALA A 187 -34.43 -2.65 39.09
CA ALA A 187 -34.63 -3.68 40.10
C ALA A 187 -34.23 -3.21 41.51
N ARG A 188 -33.11 -2.49 41.62
CA ARG A 188 -32.69 -1.87 42.90
C ARG A 188 -33.68 -0.82 43.40
N LEU A 189 -34.24 -0.01 42.51
CA LEU A 189 -35.23 1.00 42.89
C LEU A 189 -36.54 0.34 43.33
N GLN A 190 -37.00 -0.69 42.61
CA GLN A 190 -38.19 -1.46 42.97
C GLN A 190 -38.04 -2.13 44.33
N ALA A 191 -36.89 -2.77 44.61
CA ALA A 191 -36.62 -3.38 45.91
C ALA A 191 -36.67 -2.36 47.06
N LYS A 192 -36.13 -1.15 46.85
CA LYS A 192 -36.23 -0.06 47.83
C LYS A 192 -37.67 0.39 48.08
N TYR A 193 -38.45 0.60 47.01
CA TYR A 193 -39.85 0.96 47.14
C TYR A 193 -40.67 -0.11 47.89
N GLU A 194 -40.39 -1.39 47.65
CA GLU A 194 -41.05 -2.49 48.36
C GLU A 194 -40.65 -2.58 49.83
N GLU A 195 -39.40 -2.26 50.17
CA GLU A 195 -38.91 -2.20 51.55
C GLU A 195 -39.56 -1.03 52.31
N GLU A 196 -39.55 0.17 51.73
CA GLU A 196 -40.23 1.36 52.28
C GLU A 196 -41.75 1.12 52.43
N ALA A 197 -42.39 0.45 51.47
CA ALA A 197 -43.81 0.09 51.58
C ALA A 197 -44.09 -0.94 52.69
N ARG A 198 -43.15 -1.86 52.97
CA ARG A 198 -43.26 -2.81 54.09
C ARG A 198 -43.07 -2.13 55.43
N GLU A 199 -42.15 -1.16 55.52
CA GLU A 199 -41.93 -0.37 56.74
C GLU A 199 -43.15 0.50 57.08
N MET A 200 -43.77 1.15 56.09
CA MET A 200 -45.00 1.94 56.30
C MET A 200 -46.24 1.11 56.68
N HIS A 201 -46.25 -0.19 56.41
CA HIS A 201 -47.35 -1.09 56.79
C HIS A 201 -47.15 -1.74 58.17
N HIS A 202 -46.00 -1.53 58.83
CA HIS A 202 -45.66 -2.07 60.13
C HIS A 202 -45.68 -1.03 61.28
N GLU A 203 -46.01 0.22 60.99
CA GLU A 203 -46.40 1.29 61.95
C GLU A 203 -47.94 1.36 62.11
#